data_AF-A0A673B8P4-F1
#
_entry.id   AF-A0A673B8P4-F1
#
_cell.length_a   1.000
_cell.length_b   1.000
_cell.length_c   1.000
_cell.angle_alpha   90.00
_cell.angle_beta   90.00
_cell.angle_gamma   90.00
#
_symmetry.space_group_name_H-M   'P 1'
#
loop_
_entity.id
_entity.type
_entity.pdbx_description
1 polymer ?
#
loop_
_entity_poly.entity_id
_entity_poly.type
_entity_poly.pdbx_seq_one_letter_code
_entity_poly.pdbx_strand_id
1 'polypeptide(L)'
;EIPPPEFVLTKPDIHWTEEEKKAYREYEKKSKELHEEKEKYKKILETEMKKLQESTKDATEKLDETLKKLFEKKVKCEFAVYQHPNIILSLFPKDLDKNFKREFCDVPRHILEQLYKLFKRRPRFVSIHTTKTQADNTPNPFTEQRQSASLAPDGLVKMMKAMEEMDDPKNIPEGLNAFIWERFCRYRRTKIESEHQVKMKTHIFAEMQSVLQKMTEESMAAEEEFKNISDELERLHREKNRFLSDVMVQVLPKQGQVEASVTDLTLDYSDSVLVNRTVVDDLKKTIRTLGDEKINLMVKCKDIRKFTIQQEWEDKKLNMQIEDLINKARDIKTFRISEEQREVRGITQSMLPLSFIKIFTLQAVLTETKHLLKRLEDLARAQAQELAVLWAEVERLRMKNFPALNLLKHN
;
A
#
# COMPACT_ATOMS: atom_id res chain seq x y z
N GLU A 1 -21.91 17.87 -39.62
CA GLU A 1 -23.10 18.34 -40.36
C GLU A 1 -22.73 18.41 -41.83
N ILE A 2 -23.70 18.47 -42.76
CA ILE A 2 -23.36 18.72 -44.17
C ILE A 2 -23.11 20.23 -44.29
N PRO A 3 -21.92 20.68 -44.74
CA PRO A 3 -21.63 22.10 -44.87
C PRO A 3 -22.49 22.73 -45.98
N PRO A 4 -23.04 23.94 -45.78
CA PRO A 4 -23.84 24.60 -46.79
C PRO A 4 -22.99 24.94 -48.03
N PRO A 5 -23.58 24.91 -49.24
CA PRO A 5 -22.86 25.32 -50.45
C PRO A 5 -22.34 26.76 -50.37
N GLU A 6 -21.15 27.02 -50.91
CA GLU A 6 -20.42 28.30 -50.76
C GLU A 6 -21.17 29.53 -51.29
N PHE A 7 -22.02 29.36 -52.31
CA PHE A 7 -22.84 30.43 -52.88
C PHE A 7 -23.93 30.94 -51.91
N VAL A 8 -24.35 30.12 -50.94
CA VAL A 8 -25.34 30.47 -49.91
C VAL A 8 -24.80 31.53 -48.95
N LEU A 9 -23.47 31.57 -48.77
CA LEU A 9 -22.80 32.53 -47.89
C LEU A 9 -22.34 33.80 -48.62
N THR A 10 -22.28 33.77 -49.96
CA THR A 10 -21.66 34.81 -50.78
C THR A 10 -22.62 35.57 -51.69
N LYS A 11 -23.80 35.02 -52.01
CA LYS A 11 -24.80 35.67 -52.88
C LYS A 11 -26.22 35.55 -52.30
N PRO A 12 -27.05 36.62 -52.33
CA PRO A 12 -28.47 36.54 -51.99
C PRO A 12 -29.26 35.60 -52.91
N ASP A 13 -30.29 34.94 -52.37
CA ASP A 13 -31.10 33.89 -53.03
C ASP A 13 -31.67 34.26 -54.40
N ILE A 14 -31.89 35.55 -54.62
CA ILE A 14 -32.43 36.13 -55.85
C ILE A 14 -31.44 35.99 -57.03
N HIS A 15 -30.15 35.89 -56.75
CA HIS A 15 -29.07 35.81 -57.74
C HIS A 15 -28.59 34.38 -58.02
N TRP A 16 -29.24 33.37 -57.44
CA TRP A 16 -28.85 31.98 -57.67
C TRP A 16 -29.22 31.54 -59.08
N THR A 17 -28.28 30.91 -59.78
CA THR A 17 -28.57 30.24 -61.06
C THR A 17 -29.48 29.03 -60.84
N GLU A 18 -30.12 28.52 -61.89
CA GLU A 18 -30.97 27.33 -61.76
C GLU A 18 -30.18 26.08 -61.34
N GLU A 19 -28.90 26.00 -61.69
CA GLU A 19 -27.99 24.97 -61.18
C GLU A 19 -27.70 25.15 -59.67
N GLU A 20 -27.43 26.37 -59.21
CA GLU A 20 -27.20 26.70 -57.80
C GLU A 20 -28.46 26.41 -56.94
N LYS A 21 -29.66 26.77 -57.43
CA LYS A 21 -30.94 26.42 -56.78
C LYS A 21 -31.16 24.91 -56.70
N LYS A 22 -30.79 24.16 -57.75
CA LYS A 22 -30.88 22.69 -57.74
C LYS A 22 -29.91 22.08 -56.73
N ALA A 23 -28.67 22.57 -56.67
CA ALA A 23 -27.67 22.13 -55.71
C ALA A 23 -28.09 22.41 -54.26
N TYR A 24 -28.72 23.56 -53.99
CA TYR A 24 -29.25 23.88 -52.66
C TYR A 24 -30.39 22.95 -52.24
N ARG A 25 -31.34 22.66 -53.14
CA ARG A 25 -32.44 21.70 -52.87
C ARG A 25 -31.90 20.29 -52.59
N GLU A 26 -30.85 19.87 -53.28
CA GLU A 26 -30.20 18.58 -53.04
C GLU A 26 -29.46 18.56 -51.69
N TYR A 27 -28.79 19.66 -51.34
CA TYR A 27 -28.17 19.86 -50.02
C TYR A 27 -29.21 19.76 -48.89
N GLU A 28 -30.33 20.49 -49.00
CA GLU A 28 -31.39 20.45 -47.99
C GLU A 28 -31.98 19.05 -47.84
N LYS A 29 -32.19 18.35 -48.95
CA LYS A 29 -32.69 16.97 -48.94
C LYS A 29 -31.72 16.04 -48.21
N LYS A 30 -30.43 16.06 -48.57
CA LYS A 30 -29.40 15.24 -47.90
C LYS A 30 -29.24 15.59 -46.42
N SER A 31 -29.37 16.88 -46.07
CA SER A 31 -29.30 17.36 -44.68
C SER A 31 -30.46 16.83 -43.84
N LYS A 32 -31.69 16.87 -44.38
CA LYS A 32 -32.89 16.30 -43.75
C LYS A 32 -32.80 14.78 -43.59
N GLU A 33 -32.39 14.07 -44.64
CA GLU A 33 -32.20 12.62 -44.60
C GLU A 33 -31.17 12.20 -43.53
N LEU A 34 -30.03 12.89 -43.47
CA LEU A 34 -29.00 12.65 -42.45
C LEU A 34 -29.52 12.95 -41.03
N HIS A 35 -30.33 13.99 -40.86
CA HIS A 35 -30.92 14.33 -39.56
C HIS A 35 -31.92 13.26 -39.11
N GLU A 36 -32.78 12.78 -40.01
CA GLU A 36 -33.73 11.70 -39.73
C GLU A 36 -33.03 10.37 -39.41
N GLU A 37 -31.94 10.04 -40.11
CA GLU A 37 -31.13 8.85 -39.82
C GLU A 37 -30.48 8.94 -38.43
N LYS A 38 -29.93 10.11 -38.07
CA LYS A 38 -29.37 10.36 -36.73
C LYS A 38 -30.43 10.24 -35.63
N GLU A 39 -31.63 10.78 -35.83
CA GLU A 39 -32.72 10.65 -34.86
C GLU A 39 -33.20 9.21 -34.71
N LYS A 40 -33.24 8.43 -35.81
CA LYS A 40 -33.54 6.99 -35.73
C LYS A 40 -32.45 6.24 -34.95
N TYR A 41 -31.17 6.50 -35.24
CA TYR A 41 -30.06 5.85 -34.56
C TYR A 41 -30.00 6.22 -33.07
N LYS A 42 -30.22 7.49 -32.74
CA LYS A 42 -30.35 7.97 -31.36
C LYS A 42 -31.46 7.26 -30.60
N LYS A 43 -32.65 7.12 -31.18
CA LYS A 43 -33.77 6.39 -30.56
C LYS A 43 -33.43 4.92 -30.30
N ILE A 44 -32.75 4.26 -31.23
CA ILE A 44 -32.29 2.87 -31.05
C ILE A 44 -31.35 2.79 -29.85
N LEU A 45 -30.33 3.65 -29.78
CA LEU A 45 -29.38 3.69 -28.67
C LEU A 45 -30.05 4.01 -27.33
N GLU A 46 -31.01 4.94 -27.30
CA GLU A 46 -31.77 5.27 -26.09
C GLU A 46 -32.60 4.07 -25.60
N THR A 47 -33.22 3.31 -26.51
CA THR A 47 -33.98 2.10 -26.14
C THR A 47 -33.07 0.98 -25.64
N GLU A 48 -31.91 0.78 -26.26
CA GLU A 48 -30.92 -0.22 -25.82
C GLU A 48 -30.34 0.16 -24.46
N MET A 49 -30.00 1.43 -24.24
CA MET A 49 -29.52 1.93 -22.95
C MET A 49 -30.57 1.71 -21.86
N LYS A 50 -31.84 2.00 -22.12
CA LYS A 50 -32.93 1.79 -21.17
C LYS A 50 -33.11 0.31 -20.85
N LYS A 51 -33.03 -0.57 -21.85
CA LYS A 51 -33.13 -2.03 -21.68
C LYS A 51 -31.97 -2.58 -20.83
N LEU A 52 -30.75 -2.13 -21.07
CA LEU A 52 -29.58 -2.52 -20.27
C LEU A 52 -29.71 -2.03 -18.82
N GLN A 53 -30.20 -0.81 -18.60
CA GLN A 53 -30.44 -0.27 -17.26
C GLN A 53 -31.47 -1.10 -16.49
N GLU A 54 -32.59 -1.47 -17.13
CA GLU A 54 -33.62 -2.30 -16.52
C GLU A 54 -33.11 -3.72 -16.22
N SER A 55 -32.37 -4.33 -17.15
CA SER A 55 -31.72 -5.62 -16.91
C SER A 55 -30.71 -5.60 -15.77
N THR A 56 -29.96 -4.51 -15.62
CA THR A 56 -28.98 -4.35 -14.53
C THR A 56 -29.68 -4.20 -13.18
N LYS A 57 -30.78 -3.43 -13.15
CA LYS A 57 -31.61 -3.26 -11.96
C LYS A 57 -32.21 -4.59 -11.50
N ASP A 58 -32.81 -5.34 -12.41
CA ASP A 58 -33.37 -6.67 -12.12
C ASP A 58 -32.31 -7.66 -11.60
N ALA A 59 -31.10 -7.63 -12.17
CA ALA A 59 -30.00 -8.47 -11.70
C ALA A 59 -29.56 -8.11 -10.28
N THR A 60 -29.51 -6.81 -9.97
CA THR A 60 -29.16 -6.30 -8.64
C THR A 60 -30.20 -6.73 -7.60
N GLU A 61 -31.50 -6.55 -7.90
CA GLU A 61 -32.59 -6.94 -6.99
C GLU A 61 -32.57 -8.45 -6.69
N LYS A 62 -32.32 -9.29 -7.71
CA LYS A 62 -32.17 -10.75 -7.53
C LYS A 62 -30.98 -11.12 -6.64
N LEU A 63 -29.88 -10.38 -6.75
CA LEU A 63 -28.69 -10.59 -5.94
C LEU A 63 -28.96 -10.22 -4.48
N ASP A 64 -29.58 -9.06 -4.24
CA ASP A 64 -29.98 -8.61 -2.90
C ASP A 64 -30.91 -9.61 -2.21
N GLU A 65 -31.89 -10.15 -2.94
CA GLU A 65 -32.78 -11.20 -2.41
C GLU A 65 -32.01 -12.48 -2.04
N THR A 66 -31.05 -12.88 -2.87
CA THR A 66 -30.24 -14.08 -2.64
C THR A 66 -29.33 -13.89 -1.43
N LEU A 67 -28.69 -12.73 -1.33
CA LEU A 67 -27.85 -12.35 -0.19
C LEU A 67 -28.64 -12.32 1.11
N LYS A 68 -29.86 -11.76 1.09
CA LYS A 68 -30.75 -11.76 2.25
C LYS A 68 -31.10 -13.17 2.71
N LYS A 69 -31.47 -14.06 1.79
CA LYS A 69 -31.78 -15.48 2.09
C LYS A 69 -30.56 -16.21 2.67
N LEU A 70 -29.37 -15.94 2.14
CA LEU A 70 -28.11 -16.51 2.65
C LEU A 70 -27.78 -15.98 4.05
N PHE A 71 -27.95 -14.68 4.29
CA PHE A 71 -27.73 -14.07 5.60
C PHE A 71 -28.67 -14.65 6.66
N GLU A 72 -29.96 -14.81 6.35
CA GLU A 72 -30.93 -15.45 7.26
C GLU A 72 -30.54 -16.89 7.59
N LYS A 73 -30.04 -17.66 6.61
CA LYS A 73 -29.52 -19.01 6.85
C LYS A 73 -28.28 -18.98 7.74
N LYS A 74 -27.34 -18.07 7.47
CA LYS A 74 -26.10 -17.91 8.25
C LYS A 74 -26.40 -17.61 9.72
N VAL A 75 -27.28 -16.64 10.01
CA VAL A 75 -27.66 -16.29 11.39
C VAL A 75 -28.31 -17.47 12.12
N LYS A 76 -29.20 -18.22 11.45
CA LYS A 76 -29.83 -19.41 12.04
C LYS A 76 -28.80 -20.50 12.37
N CYS A 77 -27.82 -20.71 11.49
CA CYS A 77 -26.74 -21.67 11.69
C CYS A 77 -25.79 -21.22 12.81
N GLU A 78 -25.37 -19.96 12.83
CA GLU A 78 -24.51 -19.40 13.88
C GLU A 78 -25.19 -19.51 15.25
N PHE A 79 -26.48 -19.16 15.34
CA PHE A 79 -27.26 -19.30 16.56
C PHE A 79 -27.24 -20.75 17.09
N ALA A 80 -27.43 -21.74 16.20
CA ALA A 80 -27.35 -23.14 16.59
C ALA A 80 -25.91 -23.52 17.04
N VAL A 81 -24.89 -23.04 16.34
CA VAL A 81 -23.47 -23.26 16.68
C VAL A 81 -23.08 -22.63 18.01
N TYR A 82 -23.69 -21.52 18.46
CA TYR A 82 -23.41 -20.94 19.77
C TYR A 82 -24.21 -21.58 20.92
N GLN A 83 -25.40 -22.10 20.64
CA GLN A 83 -26.22 -22.77 21.66
C GLN A 83 -25.69 -24.16 22.02
N HIS A 84 -25.22 -24.95 21.06
CA HIS A 84 -24.82 -26.34 21.32
C HIS A 84 -23.54 -26.51 22.18
N PRO A 85 -22.44 -25.78 21.98
CA PRO A 85 -21.22 -25.89 22.78
C PRO A 85 -21.40 -25.44 24.23
N ASN A 86 -22.20 -24.39 24.48
CA ASN A 86 -22.50 -23.92 25.83
C ASN A 86 -23.30 -24.97 26.63
N ILE A 87 -24.25 -25.65 25.98
CA ILE A 87 -24.99 -26.76 26.57
C ILE A 87 -24.08 -27.97 26.81
N ILE A 88 -23.19 -28.30 25.87
CA ILE A 88 -22.24 -29.43 26.01
C ILE A 88 -21.22 -29.17 27.13
N LEU A 89 -20.67 -27.96 27.25
CA LEU A 89 -19.73 -27.58 28.31
C LEU A 89 -20.39 -27.62 29.70
N SER A 90 -21.66 -27.23 29.79
CA SER A 90 -22.44 -27.26 31.04
C SER A 90 -22.82 -28.68 31.52
N LEU A 91 -22.71 -29.69 30.64
CA LEU A 91 -23.17 -31.06 30.89
C LEU A 91 -22.06 -32.10 30.85
N PHE A 92 -20.79 -31.70 30.69
CA PHE A 92 -19.69 -32.64 30.85
C PHE A 92 -19.78 -33.27 32.25
N PRO A 93 -19.88 -34.60 32.39
CA PRO A 93 -19.78 -35.27 33.68
C PRO A 93 -18.33 -35.21 34.16
N LYS A 94 -17.83 -34.01 34.49
CA LYS A 94 -16.47 -33.81 35.01
C LYS A 94 -16.30 -34.38 36.40
N ASP A 95 -17.40 -34.74 37.08
CA ASP A 95 -17.34 -34.99 38.50
C ASP A 95 -17.95 -36.33 38.97
N LEU A 96 -18.61 -37.14 38.14
CA LEU A 96 -19.12 -38.44 38.62
C LEU A 96 -18.00 -39.44 38.95
N ASP A 97 -16.92 -39.44 38.17
CA ASP A 97 -15.76 -40.31 38.38
C ASP A 97 -14.90 -39.85 39.57
N LYS A 98 -14.77 -38.53 39.73
CA LYS A 98 -14.06 -37.90 40.86
C LYS A 98 -14.82 -38.02 42.17
N ASN A 99 -16.15 -37.93 42.11
CA ASN A 99 -17.02 -37.97 43.29
C ASN A 99 -17.39 -39.40 43.70
N PHE A 100 -17.06 -40.43 42.92
CA PHE A 100 -17.41 -41.82 43.23
C PHE A 100 -16.98 -42.24 44.64
N LYS A 101 -15.74 -41.91 45.04
CA LYS A 101 -15.23 -42.23 46.38
C LYS A 101 -15.92 -41.45 47.50
N ARG A 102 -16.46 -40.27 47.20
CA ARG A 102 -17.22 -39.44 48.15
C ARG A 102 -18.64 -39.96 48.32
N GLU A 103 -19.25 -40.45 47.24
CA GLU A 103 -20.62 -40.97 47.21
C GLU A 103 -20.77 -42.32 47.94
N PHE A 104 -19.73 -43.15 47.95
CA PHE A 104 -19.73 -44.48 48.60
C PHE A 104 -18.75 -44.57 49.78
N CYS A 105 -18.56 -43.45 50.50
CA CYS A 105 -17.66 -43.41 51.67
C CYS A 105 -18.12 -44.30 52.84
N ASP A 106 -19.40 -44.69 52.84
CA ASP A 106 -20.05 -45.59 53.80
C ASP A 106 -19.76 -47.08 53.52
N VAL A 107 -19.09 -47.41 52.42
CA VAL A 107 -18.78 -48.80 52.02
C VAL A 107 -17.36 -49.19 52.44
N PRO A 108 -17.13 -50.40 52.99
CA PRO A 108 -15.78 -50.90 53.29
C PRO A 108 -14.84 -50.84 52.09
N ARG A 109 -13.59 -50.45 52.32
CA ARG A 109 -12.60 -50.15 51.26
C ARG A 109 -12.41 -51.26 50.22
N HIS A 110 -12.41 -52.53 50.63
CA HIS A 110 -12.23 -53.66 49.72
C HIS A 110 -13.43 -53.83 48.78
N ILE A 111 -14.66 -53.62 49.27
CA ILE A 111 -15.89 -53.64 48.47
C ILE A 111 -15.97 -52.40 47.59
N LEU A 112 -15.54 -51.24 48.09
CA LEU A 112 -15.45 -50.00 47.31
C LEU A 112 -14.53 -50.14 46.09
N GLU A 113 -13.39 -50.83 46.23
CA GLU A 113 -12.48 -51.12 45.12
C GLU A 113 -13.11 -52.10 44.10
N GLN A 114 -13.89 -53.08 44.56
CA GLN A 114 -14.64 -53.98 43.68
C GLN A 114 -15.75 -53.22 42.91
N LEU A 115 -16.51 -52.37 43.59
CA LEU A 115 -17.53 -51.52 42.96
C LEU A 115 -16.91 -50.53 41.97
N TYR A 116 -15.75 -49.97 42.26
CA TYR A 116 -15.06 -49.08 41.33
C TYR A 116 -14.61 -49.80 40.05
N LYS A 117 -14.16 -51.06 40.15
CA LYS A 117 -13.87 -51.89 38.96
C LYS A 117 -15.13 -52.14 38.12
N LEU A 118 -16.26 -52.43 38.77
CA LEU A 118 -17.56 -52.60 38.11
C LEU A 118 -18.10 -51.30 37.50
N PHE A 119 -17.76 -50.15 38.09
CA PHE A 119 -18.13 -48.82 37.60
C PHE A 119 -17.31 -48.40 36.37
N LYS A 120 -16.04 -48.81 36.30
CA LYS A 120 -15.17 -48.60 35.13
C LYS A 120 -15.46 -49.54 33.97
N ARG A 121 -16.13 -50.67 34.23
CA ARG A 121 -16.50 -51.64 33.18
C ARG A 121 -17.50 -51.01 32.21
N ARG A 122 -17.17 -51.02 30.92
CA ARG A 122 -18.06 -50.51 29.86
C ARG A 122 -19.08 -51.58 29.45
N PRO A 123 -20.33 -51.22 29.12
CA PRO A 123 -21.23 -52.12 28.42
C PRO A 123 -20.59 -52.54 27.09
N ARG A 124 -20.57 -53.84 26.79
CA ARG A 124 -20.02 -54.37 25.54
C ARG A 124 -21.08 -54.27 24.44
N PHE A 125 -20.91 -53.31 23.54
CA PHE A 125 -21.71 -53.21 22.32
C PHE A 125 -20.97 -53.96 21.19
N VAL A 126 -21.50 -55.08 20.74
CA VAL A 126 -21.04 -55.69 19.49
C VAL A 126 -21.65 -54.86 18.35
N SER A 127 -20.81 -54.07 17.68
CA SER A 127 -21.20 -53.39 16.43
C SER A 127 -21.39 -54.45 15.37
N ILE A 128 -22.62 -54.84 15.07
CA ILE A 128 -22.91 -55.65 13.89
C ILE A 128 -22.55 -54.78 12.69
N HIS A 129 -21.52 -55.17 11.96
CA HIS A 129 -21.19 -54.62 10.67
C HIS A 129 -22.43 -54.71 9.78
N THR A 130 -23.02 -53.57 9.46
CA THR A 130 -24.05 -53.47 8.43
C THR A 130 -23.43 -53.91 7.11
N THR A 131 -23.85 -55.08 6.63
CA THR A 131 -23.60 -55.52 5.26
C THR A 131 -24.12 -54.46 4.30
N LYS A 132 -23.21 -53.95 3.47
CA LYS A 132 -23.51 -53.08 2.34
C LYS A 132 -24.47 -53.82 1.40
N THR A 133 -25.73 -53.40 1.37
CA THR A 133 -26.64 -53.74 0.26
C THR A 133 -26.61 -52.56 -0.71
N GLN A 134 -26.17 -52.84 -1.94
CA GLN A 134 -26.25 -51.94 -3.09
C GLN A 134 -27.72 -51.57 -3.35
N ALA A 135 -27.99 -50.29 -3.55
CA ALA A 135 -29.21 -49.83 -4.21
C ALA A 135 -28.92 -48.57 -5.02
N ASP A 136 -29.65 -48.47 -6.12
CA ASP A 136 -29.39 -47.75 -7.35
C ASP A 136 -29.19 -46.24 -7.27
N ASN A 137 -28.50 -45.76 -8.31
CA ASN A 137 -28.18 -44.38 -8.61
C ASN A 137 -29.44 -43.56 -8.94
N THR A 138 -29.66 -42.49 -8.18
CA THR A 138 -30.12 -41.18 -8.70
C THR A 138 -29.88 -40.13 -7.60
N PRO A 139 -28.97 -39.15 -7.78
CA PRO A 139 -28.65 -38.18 -6.74
C PRO A 139 -29.69 -37.06 -6.72
N ASN A 140 -30.70 -37.19 -5.86
CA ASN A 140 -31.61 -36.08 -5.54
C ASN A 140 -31.04 -35.29 -4.33
N PRO A 141 -30.62 -34.02 -4.50
CA PRO A 141 -29.88 -33.24 -3.49
C PRO A 141 -30.66 -32.87 -2.22
N PHE A 142 -31.94 -33.23 -2.12
CA PHE A 142 -32.80 -32.89 -0.98
C PHE A 142 -33.17 -34.09 -0.08
N THR A 143 -32.64 -35.29 -0.37
CA THR A 143 -33.06 -36.53 0.32
C THR A 143 -32.16 -36.91 1.51
N GLU A 144 -30.99 -36.28 1.66
CA GLU A 144 -30.01 -36.64 2.70
C GLU A 144 -30.42 -36.23 4.12
N GLN A 145 -31.41 -35.34 4.28
CA GLN A 145 -31.71 -34.75 5.57
C GLN A 145 -32.62 -35.58 6.48
N ARG A 146 -32.98 -36.81 6.08
CA ARG A 146 -33.90 -37.66 6.86
C ARG A 146 -33.30 -38.98 7.36
N GLN A 147 -32.05 -39.29 7.04
CA GLN A 147 -31.45 -40.59 7.39
C GLN A 147 -30.97 -40.70 8.85
N SER A 148 -30.77 -39.57 9.55
CA SER A 148 -30.27 -39.55 10.93
C SER A 148 -31.33 -39.89 11.99
N ALA A 149 -32.62 -39.79 11.66
CA ALA A 149 -33.70 -40.07 12.62
C ALA A 149 -34.00 -41.58 12.77
N SER A 150 -33.62 -42.41 11.80
CA SER A 150 -34.06 -43.83 11.75
C SER A 150 -33.13 -44.81 12.49
N LEU A 151 -31.87 -44.44 12.77
CA LEU A 151 -30.87 -45.33 13.40
C LEU A 151 -30.75 -45.13 14.93
N ALA A 152 -31.27 -44.03 15.46
CA ALA A 152 -31.20 -43.67 16.88
C ALA A 152 -31.99 -44.62 17.84
N PRO A 153 -33.17 -45.18 17.47
CA PRO A 153 -33.95 -46.00 18.41
C PRO A 153 -33.26 -47.32 18.77
N ASP A 154 -32.58 -47.96 17.81
CA ASP A 154 -31.97 -49.28 17.97
C ASP A 154 -30.71 -49.25 18.86
N GLY A 155 -29.94 -48.16 18.79
CA GLY A 155 -28.76 -47.96 19.65
C GLY A 155 -29.11 -47.74 21.13
N LEU A 156 -30.17 -46.97 21.41
CA LEU A 156 -30.65 -46.72 22.77
C LEU A 156 -31.22 -47.98 23.41
N VAL A 157 -32.02 -48.75 22.66
CA VAL A 157 -32.59 -50.03 23.13
C VAL A 157 -31.49 -51.04 23.46
N LYS A 158 -30.45 -51.14 22.60
CA LYS A 158 -29.28 -51.99 22.87
C LYS A 158 -28.50 -51.54 24.12
N MET A 159 -28.41 -50.25 24.39
CA MET A 159 -27.78 -49.70 25.60
C MET A 159 -28.58 -50.03 26.86
N MET A 160 -29.90 -49.83 26.82
CA MET A 160 -30.78 -50.15 27.96
C MET A 160 -30.70 -51.63 28.33
N LYS A 161 -30.70 -52.53 27.34
CA LYS A 161 -30.55 -53.97 27.56
C LYS A 161 -29.19 -54.36 28.17
N ALA A 162 -28.10 -53.77 27.68
CA ALA A 162 -26.77 -54.01 28.24
C ALA A 162 -26.62 -53.46 29.68
N MET A 163 -27.36 -52.40 30.03
CA MET A 163 -27.43 -51.88 31.39
C MET A 163 -28.14 -52.85 32.34
N GLU A 164 -29.26 -53.43 31.90
CA GLU A 164 -30.02 -54.42 32.68
C GLU A 164 -29.17 -55.68 32.97
N GLU A 165 -28.41 -56.17 32.01
CA GLU A 165 -27.50 -57.32 32.20
C GLU A 165 -26.36 -57.03 33.19
N MET A 166 -25.85 -55.80 33.23
CA MET A 166 -24.80 -55.39 34.17
C MET A 166 -25.35 -55.12 35.58
N ASP A 167 -26.60 -54.68 35.68
CA ASP A 167 -27.31 -54.40 36.94
C ASP A 167 -27.94 -55.67 37.55
N ASP A 168 -27.86 -56.83 36.87
CA ASP A 168 -28.42 -58.12 37.33
C ASP A 168 -27.96 -58.46 38.76
N PRO A 169 -28.89 -58.86 39.67
CA PRO A 169 -28.58 -59.25 41.04
C PRO A 169 -27.49 -60.32 41.21
N LYS A 170 -27.22 -61.13 40.17
CA LYS A 170 -26.11 -62.09 40.17
C LYS A 170 -24.73 -61.44 40.23
N ASN A 171 -24.62 -60.15 39.90
CA ASN A 171 -23.36 -59.40 39.91
C ASN A 171 -23.06 -58.70 41.25
N ILE A 172 -23.89 -58.90 42.28
CA ILE A 172 -23.72 -58.29 43.61
C ILE A 172 -22.47 -58.88 44.29
N PRO A 173 -21.51 -58.05 44.72
CA PRO A 173 -20.37 -58.51 45.50
C PRO A 173 -20.79 -59.16 46.82
N GLU A 174 -20.10 -60.25 47.21
CA GLU A 174 -20.35 -60.94 48.48
C GLU A 174 -20.23 -59.97 49.67
N GLY A 175 -21.28 -59.90 50.50
CA GLY A 175 -21.34 -59.02 51.67
C GLY A 175 -21.88 -57.60 51.41
N LEU A 176 -22.30 -57.25 50.19
CA LEU A 176 -22.91 -55.96 49.89
C LEU A 176 -24.43 -55.96 50.13
N ASN A 177 -24.94 -54.91 50.78
CA ASN A 177 -26.37 -54.69 50.95
C ASN A 177 -27.07 -54.33 49.63
N ALA A 178 -28.23 -54.95 49.35
CA ALA A 178 -29.05 -54.69 48.17
C ALA A 178 -29.40 -53.21 47.97
N PHE A 179 -29.59 -52.44 49.04
CA PHE A 179 -29.86 -50.99 48.96
C PHE A 179 -28.66 -50.19 48.43
N ILE A 180 -27.44 -50.57 48.81
CA ILE A 180 -26.20 -49.94 48.34
C ILE A 180 -25.96 -50.32 46.86
N TRP A 181 -26.29 -51.55 46.48
CA TRP A 181 -26.25 -52.01 45.10
C TRP A 181 -27.22 -51.23 44.19
N GLU A 182 -28.46 -50.99 44.64
CA GLU A 182 -29.42 -50.20 43.87
C GLU A 182 -28.94 -48.74 43.66
N ARG A 183 -28.37 -48.13 44.71
CA ARG A 183 -27.75 -46.80 44.62
C ARG A 183 -26.58 -46.79 43.62
N PHE A 184 -25.74 -47.84 43.64
CA PHE A 184 -24.65 -48.02 42.69
C PHE A 184 -25.14 -48.17 41.24
N CYS A 185 -26.14 -49.01 40.99
CA CYS A 185 -26.74 -49.20 39.67
C CYS A 185 -27.30 -47.88 39.12
N ARG A 186 -28.01 -47.11 39.95
CA ARG A 186 -28.54 -45.79 39.59
C ARG A 186 -27.41 -44.82 39.21
N TYR A 187 -26.36 -44.74 40.03
CA TYR A 187 -25.20 -43.87 39.78
C TYR A 187 -24.46 -44.25 38.49
N ARG A 188 -24.27 -45.55 38.24
CA ARG A 188 -23.66 -46.07 37.00
C ARG A 188 -24.52 -45.77 35.76
N ARG A 189 -25.84 -45.93 35.85
CA ARG A 189 -26.79 -45.63 34.78
C ARG A 189 -26.78 -44.16 34.40
N THR A 190 -26.78 -43.26 35.39
CA THR A 190 -26.66 -41.81 35.16
C THR A 190 -25.36 -41.46 34.43
N LYS A 191 -24.22 -42.06 34.82
CA LYS A 191 -22.95 -41.86 34.12
C LYS A 191 -23.02 -42.32 32.66
N ILE A 192 -23.48 -43.54 32.41
CA ILE A 192 -23.50 -44.12 31.06
C ILE A 192 -24.45 -43.37 30.14
N GLU A 193 -25.63 -42.97 30.64
CA GLU A 193 -26.57 -42.12 29.91
C GLU A 193 -25.91 -40.78 29.54
N SER A 194 -25.27 -40.11 30.52
CA SER A 194 -24.58 -38.84 30.25
C SER A 194 -23.44 -38.97 29.23
N GLU A 195 -22.66 -40.06 29.26
CA GLU A 195 -21.61 -40.33 28.26
C GLU A 195 -22.18 -40.59 26.87
N HIS A 196 -23.31 -41.29 26.77
CA HIS A 196 -24.00 -41.53 25.50
C HIS A 196 -24.56 -40.22 24.92
N GLN A 197 -25.21 -39.40 25.76
CA GLN A 197 -25.71 -38.08 25.38
C GLN A 197 -24.60 -37.17 24.85
N VAL A 198 -23.42 -37.16 25.50
CA VAL A 198 -22.26 -36.42 25.00
C VAL A 198 -21.84 -36.93 23.61
N LYS A 199 -21.73 -38.24 23.40
CA LYS A 199 -21.37 -38.80 22.09
C LYS A 199 -22.35 -38.43 20.98
N MET A 200 -23.66 -38.50 21.27
CA MET A 200 -24.69 -38.10 20.31
C MET A 200 -24.60 -36.61 19.96
N LYS A 201 -24.44 -35.75 20.96
CA LYS A 201 -24.26 -34.31 20.74
C LYS A 201 -22.96 -33.97 20.01
N THR A 202 -21.86 -34.69 20.27
CA THR A 202 -20.60 -34.54 19.54
C THR A 202 -20.75 -34.94 18.07
N HIS A 203 -21.49 -36.01 17.76
CA HIS A 203 -21.78 -36.41 16.38
C HIS A 203 -22.56 -35.33 15.62
N ILE A 204 -23.67 -34.87 16.20
CA ILE A 204 -24.50 -33.80 15.61
C ILE A 204 -23.66 -32.53 15.42
N PHE A 205 -22.81 -32.18 16.39
CA PHE A 205 -21.92 -31.03 16.27
C PHE A 205 -20.94 -31.15 15.09
N ALA A 206 -20.35 -32.34 14.87
CA ALA A 206 -19.47 -32.57 13.73
C ALA A 206 -20.20 -32.45 12.38
N GLU A 207 -21.43 -32.98 12.29
CA GLU A 207 -22.28 -32.81 11.11
C GLU A 207 -22.60 -31.32 10.85
N MET A 208 -23.00 -30.58 11.89
CA MET A 208 -23.27 -29.15 11.80
C MET A 208 -22.03 -28.35 11.37
N GLN A 209 -20.84 -28.70 11.87
CA GLN A 209 -19.60 -28.05 11.51
C GLN A 209 -19.25 -28.26 10.04
N SER A 210 -19.47 -29.47 9.50
CA SER A 210 -19.28 -29.76 8.08
C SER A 210 -20.23 -28.94 7.19
N VAL A 211 -21.50 -28.82 7.58
CA VAL A 211 -22.47 -27.98 6.86
C VAL A 211 -22.04 -26.52 6.88
N LEU A 212 -21.62 -26.00 8.03
CA LEU A 212 -21.15 -24.60 8.14
C LEU A 212 -19.95 -24.33 7.24
N GLN A 213 -18.99 -25.27 7.19
CA GLN A 213 -17.82 -25.13 6.33
C GLN A 213 -18.24 -25.04 4.86
N LYS A 214 -19.10 -25.95 4.39
CA LYS A 214 -19.62 -25.94 3.01
C LYS A 214 -20.33 -24.62 2.68
N MET A 215 -21.19 -24.14 3.58
CA MET A 215 -21.88 -22.86 3.41
C MET A 215 -20.92 -21.66 3.35
N THR A 216 -19.80 -21.72 4.08
CA THR A 216 -18.78 -20.67 4.07
C THR A 216 -18.04 -20.64 2.73
N GLU A 217 -17.68 -21.81 2.21
CA GLU A 217 -17.05 -21.96 0.88
C GLU A 217 -17.98 -21.46 -0.24
N GLU A 218 -19.26 -21.83 -0.21
CA GLU A 218 -20.27 -21.33 -1.17
C GLU A 218 -20.45 -19.81 -1.07
N SER A 219 -20.46 -19.24 0.14
CA SER A 219 -20.55 -17.78 0.34
C SER A 219 -19.33 -17.05 -0.21
N MET A 220 -18.13 -17.61 -0.04
CA MET A 220 -16.90 -17.03 -0.60
C MET A 220 -16.89 -17.09 -2.13
N ALA A 221 -17.38 -18.18 -2.72
CA ALA A 221 -17.50 -18.30 -4.17
C ALA A 221 -18.48 -17.26 -4.74
N ALA A 222 -19.64 -17.07 -4.11
CA ALA A 222 -20.63 -16.08 -4.53
C ALA A 222 -20.10 -14.63 -4.44
N GLU A 223 -19.31 -14.31 -3.41
CA GLU A 223 -18.67 -12.99 -3.27
C GLU A 223 -17.68 -12.71 -4.40
N GLU A 224 -16.88 -13.71 -4.78
CA GLU A 224 -15.93 -13.58 -5.90
C GLU A 224 -16.66 -13.43 -7.25
N GLU A 225 -17.75 -14.18 -7.46
CA GLU A 225 -18.61 -14.00 -8.63
C GLU A 225 -19.22 -12.60 -8.70
N PHE A 226 -19.71 -12.08 -7.57
CA PHE A 226 -20.24 -10.71 -7.49
C PHE A 226 -19.18 -9.67 -7.88
N LYS A 227 -17.97 -9.81 -7.35
CA LYS A 227 -16.84 -8.93 -7.66
C LYS A 227 -16.52 -8.96 -9.16
N ASN A 228 -16.45 -10.14 -9.77
CA ASN A 228 -16.20 -10.28 -11.20
C ASN A 228 -17.27 -9.59 -12.06
N ILE A 229 -18.55 -9.72 -11.69
CA ILE A 229 -19.65 -9.05 -12.39
C ILE A 229 -19.56 -7.53 -12.23
N SER A 230 -19.22 -7.04 -11.03
CA SER A 230 -19.03 -5.60 -10.77
C SER A 230 -17.90 -5.01 -11.63
N ASP A 231 -16.76 -5.68 -11.69
CA ASP A 231 -15.61 -5.24 -12.49
C ASP A 231 -15.97 -5.18 -13.99
N GLU A 232 -16.73 -6.16 -14.48
CA GLU A 232 -17.21 -6.18 -15.87
C GLU A 232 -18.24 -5.08 -16.15
N LEU A 233 -19.14 -4.80 -15.21
CA LEU A 233 -20.08 -3.68 -15.31
C LEU A 233 -19.34 -2.34 -15.41
N GLU A 234 -18.30 -2.14 -14.59
CA GLU A 234 -17.47 -0.94 -14.68
C GLU A 234 -16.74 -0.85 -16.03
N ARG A 235 -16.25 -1.98 -16.55
CA ARG A 235 -15.61 -2.03 -17.87
C ARG A 235 -16.59 -1.59 -18.96
N LEU A 236 -17.82 -2.11 -18.94
CA LEU A 236 -18.88 -1.72 -19.87
C LEU A 236 -19.28 -0.25 -19.70
N HIS A 237 -19.34 0.26 -18.47
CA HIS A 237 -19.58 1.69 -18.23
C HIS A 237 -18.47 2.57 -18.83
N ARG A 238 -17.20 2.21 -18.64
CA ARG A 238 -16.06 2.92 -19.25
C ARG A 238 -16.14 2.89 -20.77
N GLU A 239 -16.48 1.74 -21.34
CA GLU A 239 -16.63 1.57 -22.78
C GLU A 239 -17.80 2.38 -23.34
N LYS A 240 -18.98 2.33 -22.70
CA LYS A 240 -20.13 3.19 -23.04
C LYS A 240 -19.75 4.66 -22.99
N ASN A 241 -19.08 5.10 -21.92
CA ASN A 241 -18.67 6.50 -21.78
C ASN A 241 -17.65 6.91 -22.85
N ARG A 242 -16.74 6.00 -23.22
CA ARG A 242 -15.83 6.20 -24.35
C ARG A 242 -16.63 6.39 -25.64
N PHE A 243 -17.58 5.51 -25.96
CA PHE A 243 -18.42 5.65 -27.15
C PHE A 243 -19.28 6.92 -27.15
N LEU A 244 -19.84 7.31 -26.01
CA LEU A 244 -20.61 8.56 -25.89
C LEU A 244 -19.73 9.81 -26.02
N SER A 245 -18.45 9.71 -25.66
CA SER A 245 -17.48 10.79 -25.77
C SER A 245 -16.74 10.79 -27.11
N ASP A 246 -16.77 9.66 -27.83
CA ASP A 246 -16.18 9.46 -29.16
C ASP A 246 -17.09 10.08 -30.24
N VAL A 247 -17.21 11.40 -30.14
CA VAL A 247 -17.93 12.22 -31.11
C VAL A 247 -16.89 12.82 -32.04
N MET A 248 -17.09 12.62 -33.35
CA MET A 248 -16.32 13.31 -34.37
C MET A 248 -16.57 14.82 -34.26
N VAL A 249 -15.61 15.54 -33.67
CA VAL A 249 -15.60 17.00 -33.60
C VAL A 249 -14.62 17.52 -34.64
N GLN A 250 -15.12 18.30 -35.59
CA GLN A 250 -14.26 19.01 -36.53
C GLN A 250 -13.64 20.21 -35.82
N VAL A 251 -12.32 20.20 -35.67
CA VAL A 251 -11.54 21.32 -35.13
C VAL A 251 -10.85 22.04 -36.28
N LEU A 252 -10.98 23.36 -36.34
CA LEU A 252 -10.35 24.21 -37.35
C LEU A 252 -9.21 25.01 -36.70
N PRO A 253 -8.00 24.43 -36.55
CA PRO A 253 -6.86 25.12 -35.98
C PRO A 253 -6.35 26.21 -36.93
N LYS A 254 -5.91 27.34 -36.37
CA LYS A 254 -5.24 28.40 -37.15
C LYS A 254 -3.78 28.04 -37.40
N GLN A 255 -3.19 28.63 -38.46
CA GLN A 255 -1.75 28.52 -38.72
C GLN A 255 -0.95 28.95 -37.48
N GLY A 256 0.03 28.13 -37.07
CA GLY A 256 0.80 28.31 -35.83
C GLY A 256 0.22 27.61 -34.60
N GLN A 257 -0.93 26.95 -34.71
CA GLN A 257 -1.50 26.06 -33.67
C GLN A 257 -1.31 24.57 -33.99
N VAL A 258 -0.63 24.27 -35.10
CA VAL A 258 -0.34 22.90 -35.56
C VAL A 258 1.18 22.77 -35.62
N GLU A 259 1.73 21.89 -34.78
CA GLU A 259 3.16 21.58 -34.74
C GLU A 259 3.51 20.29 -35.50
N ALA A 260 2.52 19.62 -36.10
CA ALA A 260 2.72 18.41 -36.89
C ALA A 260 3.55 18.71 -38.16
N SER A 261 4.55 17.86 -38.44
CA SER A 261 5.36 17.96 -39.64
C SER A 261 4.51 17.65 -40.88
N VAL A 262 4.19 18.68 -41.68
CA VAL A 262 3.52 18.52 -42.97
C VAL A 262 4.57 18.12 -44.00
N THR A 263 4.90 16.83 -44.04
CA THR A 263 6.00 16.33 -44.90
C THR A 263 5.53 15.94 -46.30
N ASP A 264 4.22 15.78 -46.55
CA ASP A 264 3.70 15.40 -47.88
C ASP A 264 2.42 16.14 -48.28
N LEU A 265 2.13 16.15 -49.59
CA LEU A 265 0.90 16.71 -50.19
C LEU A 265 -0.41 16.11 -49.61
N THR A 266 -0.31 15.06 -48.79
CA THR A 266 -1.39 14.49 -48.00
C THR A 266 -1.17 14.82 -46.53
N LEU A 267 -2.09 15.59 -45.95
CA LEU A 267 -2.11 15.90 -44.52
C LEU A 267 -2.50 14.65 -43.73
N ASP A 268 -1.51 13.86 -43.31
CA ASP A 268 -1.70 12.75 -42.39
C ASP A 268 -1.53 13.24 -40.94
N TYR A 269 -2.63 13.22 -40.19
CA TYR A 269 -2.67 13.57 -38.76
C TYR A 269 -2.83 12.34 -37.86
N SER A 270 -2.61 11.13 -38.40
CA SER A 270 -2.79 9.87 -37.64
C SER A 270 -1.88 9.78 -36.41
N ASP A 271 -0.70 10.42 -36.45
CA ASP A 271 0.26 10.50 -35.34
C ASP A 271 0.20 11.84 -34.57
N SER A 272 -0.91 12.57 -34.69
CA SER A 272 -1.10 13.87 -34.03
C SER A 272 -2.05 13.79 -32.85
N VAL A 273 -1.76 14.53 -31.78
CA VAL A 273 -2.60 14.60 -30.57
C VAL A 273 -3.07 16.04 -30.31
N LEU A 274 -4.34 16.19 -29.93
CA LEU A 274 -4.88 17.49 -29.51
C LEU A 274 -4.53 17.74 -28.05
N VAL A 275 -3.72 18.75 -27.78
CA VAL A 275 -3.28 19.11 -26.42
C VAL A 275 -4.01 20.35 -25.94
N ASN A 276 -4.47 20.34 -24.68
CA ASN A 276 -5.04 21.53 -24.07
C ASN A 276 -3.95 22.61 -23.90
N ARG A 277 -4.25 23.84 -24.35
CA ARG A 277 -3.35 24.98 -24.27
C ARG A 277 -2.84 25.26 -22.85
N THR A 278 -3.64 25.02 -21.81
CA THR A 278 -3.23 25.26 -20.42
C THR A 278 -2.00 24.43 -20.03
N VAL A 279 -1.94 23.18 -20.48
CA VAL A 279 -0.81 22.28 -20.22
C VAL A 279 0.48 22.86 -20.81
N VAL A 280 0.41 23.35 -22.05
CA VAL A 280 1.54 23.98 -22.74
C VAL A 280 1.93 25.30 -22.05
N ASP A 281 0.95 26.11 -21.69
CA ASP A 281 1.19 27.41 -21.04
C ASP A 281 1.78 27.24 -19.63
N ASP A 282 1.35 26.22 -18.88
CA ASP A 282 1.89 25.90 -17.56
C ASP A 282 3.31 25.31 -17.66
N LEU A 283 3.58 24.45 -18.64
CA LEU A 283 4.93 24.00 -18.94
C LEU A 283 5.85 25.17 -19.31
N LYS A 284 5.37 26.12 -20.13
CA LYS A 284 6.10 27.35 -20.48
C LYS A 284 6.37 28.24 -19.27
N LYS A 285 5.49 28.27 -18.26
CA LYS A 285 5.75 28.97 -17.01
C LYS A 285 6.86 28.27 -16.23
N THR A 286 6.76 26.96 -16.06
CA THR A 286 7.77 26.15 -15.35
C THR A 286 9.15 26.28 -15.99
N ILE A 287 9.23 26.21 -17.32
CA ILE A 287 10.50 26.40 -18.06
C ILE A 287 11.09 27.79 -17.79
N ARG A 288 10.27 28.85 -17.77
CA ARG A 288 10.73 30.21 -17.45
C ARG A 288 11.24 30.31 -16.02
N THR A 289 10.49 29.79 -15.04
CA THR A 289 10.91 29.79 -13.63
C THR A 289 12.24 29.07 -13.43
N LEU A 290 12.41 27.88 -14.01
CA LEU A 290 13.67 27.13 -13.95
C LEU A 290 14.81 27.87 -14.68
N GLY A 291 14.51 28.55 -15.79
CA GLY A 291 15.45 29.41 -16.51
C GLY A 291 15.94 30.57 -15.63
N ASP A 292 15.03 31.28 -14.96
CA ASP A 292 15.34 32.38 -14.06
C ASP A 292 16.16 31.91 -12.86
N GLU A 293 15.82 30.77 -12.27
CA GLU A 293 16.60 30.14 -11.20
C GLU A 293 18.03 29.82 -11.66
N LYS A 294 18.19 29.23 -12.86
CA LYS A 294 19.50 28.93 -13.43
C LYS A 294 20.32 30.19 -13.65
N ILE A 295 19.72 31.25 -14.19
CA ILE A 295 20.38 32.55 -14.40
C ILE A 295 20.82 33.15 -13.06
N ASN A 296 19.94 33.15 -12.06
CA ASN A 296 20.26 33.64 -10.71
C ASN A 296 21.45 32.90 -10.08
N LEU A 297 21.49 31.57 -10.25
CA LEU A 297 22.64 30.77 -9.80
C LEU A 297 23.91 31.10 -10.59
N MET A 298 23.82 31.25 -11.92
CA MET A 298 24.97 31.65 -12.74
C MET A 298 25.52 33.02 -12.32
N VAL A 299 24.66 33.99 -11.99
CA VAL A 299 25.07 35.30 -11.47
C VAL A 299 25.78 35.15 -10.14
N LYS A 300 25.22 34.38 -9.20
CA LYS A 300 25.87 34.09 -7.90
C LYS A 300 27.25 33.46 -8.10
N CYS A 301 27.38 32.45 -8.97
CA CYS A 301 28.67 31.82 -9.26
C CYS A 301 29.69 32.81 -9.84
N LYS A 302 29.25 33.68 -10.76
CA LYS A 302 30.10 34.74 -11.34
C LYS A 302 30.59 35.71 -10.26
N ASP A 303 29.71 36.14 -9.36
CA ASP A 303 30.06 37.09 -8.29
C ASP A 303 30.98 36.46 -7.25
N ILE A 304 30.77 35.19 -6.87
CA ILE A 304 31.68 34.44 -6.01
C ILE A 304 33.06 34.34 -6.66
N ARG A 305 33.15 33.97 -7.94
CA ARG A 305 34.43 33.88 -8.65
C ARG A 305 35.16 35.22 -8.69
N LYS A 306 34.43 36.32 -8.93
CA LYS A 306 34.99 37.68 -8.88
C LYS A 306 35.55 37.98 -7.48
N PHE A 307 34.81 37.64 -6.43
CA PHE A 307 35.25 37.82 -5.05
C PHE A 307 36.50 36.99 -4.72
N THR A 308 36.55 35.71 -5.12
CA THR A 308 37.71 34.84 -4.93
C THR A 308 38.96 35.41 -5.59
N ILE A 309 38.88 35.85 -6.85
CA ILE A 309 40.02 36.45 -7.56
C ILE A 309 40.52 37.71 -6.84
N GLN A 310 39.60 38.54 -6.33
CA GLN A 310 39.95 39.74 -5.57
C GLN A 310 40.69 39.38 -4.27
N GLN A 311 40.19 38.39 -3.53
CA GLN A 311 40.81 37.94 -2.29
C GLN A 311 42.18 37.30 -2.52
N GLU A 312 42.35 36.48 -3.57
CA GLU A 312 43.65 35.92 -3.96
C GLU A 312 44.68 37.01 -4.30
N TRP A 313 44.23 38.11 -4.91
CA TRP A 313 45.09 39.25 -5.18
C TRP A 313 45.51 39.98 -3.90
N GLU A 314 44.57 40.16 -2.96
CA GLU A 314 44.84 40.79 -1.65
C GLU A 314 45.83 39.95 -0.83
N ASP A 315 45.65 38.62 -0.81
CA ASP A 315 46.57 37.69 -0.14
C ASP A 315 47.98 37.76 -0.75
N LYS A 316 48.11 37.73 -2.09
CA LYS A 316 49.41 37.90 -2.76
C LYS A 316 50.08 39.22 -2.39
N LYS A 317 49.31 40.31 -2.36
CA LYS A 317 49.83 41.63 -1.97
C LYS A 317 50.35 41.62 -0.53
N LEU A 318 49.59 41.07 0.41
CA LEU A 318 50.00 40.98 1.81
C LEU A 318 51.24 40.10 1.96
N ASN A 319 51.32 38.96 1.27
CA ASN A 319 52.49 38.09 1.28
C ASN A 319 53.75 38.79 0.76
N MET A 320 53.67 39.58 -0.31
CA MET A 320 54.81 40.39 -0.77
C MET A 320 55.22 41.44 0.28
N GLN A 321 54.26 42.07 0.96
CA GLN A 321 54.57 43.02 2.04
C GLN A 321 55.25 42.34 3.23
N ILE A 322 54.80 41.12 3.60
CA ILE A 322 55.44 40.31 4.63
C ILE A 322 56.89 39.98 4.23
N GLU A 323 57.10 39.54 2.99
CA GLU A 323 58.44 39.19 2.50
C GLU A 323 59.40 40.40 2.50
N ASP A 324 58.93 41.57 2.06
CA ASP A 324 59.69 42.83 2.13
C ASP A 324 60.09 43.17 3.57
N LEU A 325 59.15 43.05 4.53
CA LEU A 325 59.44 43.28 5.95
C LEU A 325 60.44 42.26 6.51
N ILE A 326 60.34 40.98 6.12
CA ILE A 326 61.30 39.94 6.51
C ILE A 326 62.69 40.25 5.95
N ASN A 327 62.78 40.68 4.68
CA ASN A 327 64.06 41.05 4.05
C ASN A 327 64.68 42.25 4.77
N LYS A 328 63.91 43.31 5.04
CA LYS A 328 64.36 44.47 5.84
C LYS A 328 64.87 44.05 7.22
N ALA A 329 64.16 43.14 7.90
CA ALA A 329 64.59 42.63 9.20
C ALA A 329 65.89 41.80 9.10
N ARG A 330 66.06 41.00 8.03
CA ARG A 330 67.30 40.27 7.75
C ARG A 330 68.45 41.24 7.48
N ASP A 331 68.25 42.27 6.67
CA ASP A 331 69.26 43.26 6.34
C ASP A 331 69.74 44.01 7.59
N ILE A 332 68.82 44.42 8.46
CA ILE A 332 69.16 45.02 9.76
C ILE A 332 70.00 44.06 10.61
N LYS A 333 69.69 42.75 10.58
CA LYS A 333 70.41 41.73 11.35
C LYS A 333 71.79 41.42 10.78
N THR A 334 71.96 41.39 9.45
CA THR A 334 73.24 41.09 8.78
C THR A 334 74.13 42.31 8.64
N PHE A 335 73.59 43.52 8.86
CA PHE A 335 74.35 44.76 8.85
C PHE A 335 75.53 44.70 9.83
N ARG A 336 76.72 44.41 9.29
CA ARG A 336 77.98 44.52 10.02
C ARG A 336 78.44 45.97 9.96
N ILE A 337 78.54 46.58 11.13
CA ILE A 337 79.14 47.89 11.36
C ILE A 337 80.54 47.91 10.73
N SER A 338 80.82 48.85 9.81
CA SER A 338 82.15 49.01 9.17
C SER A 338 83.22 49.40 10.19
N GLU A 339 84.50 49.20 9.88
CA GLU A 339 85.62 49.54 10.79
C GLU A 339 85.62 51.02 11.20
N GLU A 340 85.27 51.95 10.30
CA GLU A 340 85.08 53.37 10.63
C GLU A 340 84.01 53.60 11.70
N GLN A 341 82.91 52.84 11.65
CA GLN A 341 81.88 52.92 12.68
C GLN A 341 82.24 52.16 13.96
N ARG A 342 83.18 51.21 13.91
CA ARG A 342 83.77 50.57 15.09
C ARG A 342 84.69 51.54 15.85
N GLU A 343 85.39 52.41 15.13
CA GLU A 343 86.24 53.47 15.70
C GLU A 343 85.41 54.58 16.36
N VAL A 344 84.31 55.02 15.73
CA VAL A 344 83.32 55.91 16.37
C VAL A 344 82.70 55.24 17.60
N ARG A 345 82.46 53.93 17.56
CA ARG A 345 81.96 53.18 18.73
C ARG A 345 82.99 53.11 19.86
N GLY A 346 84.28 52.97 19.53
CA GLY A 346 85.40 53.04 20.47
C GLY A 346 85.51 54.40 21.16
N ILE A 347 85.25 55.50 20.43
CA ILE A 347 85.18 56.85 21.02
C ILE A 347 83.96 56.98 21.95
N THR A 348 82.81 56.39 21.58
CA THR A 348 81.59 56.39 22.42
C THR A 348 81.60 55.37 23.57
N GLN A 349 82.64 54.56 23.73
CA GLN A 349 82.74 53.58 24.81
C GLN A 349 83.03 54.22 26.18
N SER A 350 83.34 55.52 26.20
CA SER A 350 83.52 56.33 27.42
C SER A 350 82.22 56.95 27.98
N MET A 351 81.07 56.79 27.31
CA MET A 351 79.77 57.28 27.79
C MET A 351 78.69 56.19 27.78
N LEU A 352 78.70 55.32 28.78
CA LEU A 352 77.70 54.28 29.02
C LEU A 352 76.57 54.81 29.92
N PRO A 353 75.45 55.30 29.35
CA PRO A 353 74.13 54.70 29.65
C PRO A 353 73.20 54.55 28.42
N LEU A 354 73.43 55.27 27.33
CA LEU A 354 72.45 55.38 26.23
C LEU A 354 72.42 54.15 25.29
N SER A 355 73.54 53.42 25.20
CA SER A 355 73.68 52.23 24.36
C SER A 355 72.92 51.02 24.93
N PHE A 356 72.87 50.88 26.26
CA PHE A 356 72.14 49.80 26.93
C PHE A 356 70.62 50.00 26.82
N ILE A 357 70.14 51.25 26.97
CA ILE A 357 68.74 51.62 26.75
C ILE A 357 68.33 51.31 25.31
N LYS A 358 69.15 51.70 24.31
CA LYS A 358 68.87 51.41 22.89
C LYS A 358 68.77 49.92 22.59
N ILE A 359 69.66 49.08 23.14
CA ILE A 359 69.62 47.63 22.93
C ILE A 359 68.35 47.03 23.55
N PHE A 360 67.97 47.44 24.76
CA PHE A 360 66.76 46.95 25.41
C PHE A 360 65.50 47.37 24.65
N THR A 361 65.43 48.61 24.15
CA THR A 361 64.32 49.07 23.32
C THR A 361 64.24 48.33 21.99
N LEU A 362 65.37 48.05 21.34
CA LEU A 362 65.40 47.29 20.09
C LEU A 362 65.00 45.82 20.31
N GLN A 363 65.40 45.22 21.43
CA GLN A 363 64.99 43.87 21.81
C GLN A 363 63.47 43.79 22.03
N ALA A 364 62.88 44.79 22.71
CA ALA A 364 61.44 44.89 22.92
C ALA A 364 60.65 45.05 21.60
N VAL A 365 61.10 45.94 20.71
CA VAL A 365 60.53 46.10 19.36
C VAL A 365 60.65 44.81 18.54
N LEU A 366 61.76 44.08 18.69
CA LEU A 366 61.99 42.82 17.98
C LEU A 366 61.08 41.69 18.51
N THR A 367 60.73 41.69 19.79
CA THR A 367 59.72 40.77 20.34
C THR A 367 58.31 41.12 19.89
N GLU A 368 57.96 42.41 19.86
CA GLU A 368 56.64 42.87 19.43
C GLU A 368 56.39 42.61 17.93
N THR A 369 57.40 42.85 17.09
CA THR A 369 57.35 42.52 15.66
C THR A 369 57.21 41.02 15.40
N LYS A 370 57.86 40.16 16.20
CA LYS A 370 57.65 38.70 16.14
C LYS A 370 56.23 38.29 16.49
N HIS A 371 55.64 38.90 17.52
CA HIS A 371 54.24 38.63 17.88
C HIS A 371 53.26 39.08 16.79
N LEU A 372 53.49 40.27 16.20
CA LEU A 372 52.70 40.76 15.07
C LEU A 372 52.80 39.84 13.84
N LEU A 373 54.00 39.35 13.53
CA LEU A 373 54.24 38.47 12.38
C LEU A 373 53.52 37.13 12.56
N LYS A 374 53.56 36.56 13.77
CA LYS A 374 52.81 35.34 14.11
C LYS A 374 51.29 35.53 13.99
N ARG A 375 50.78 36.67 14.47
CA ARG A 375 49.35 37.01 14.35
C ARG A 375 48.89 37.16 12.90
N LEU A 376 49.76 37.71 12.04
CA LEU A 376 49.51 37.79 10.59
C LEU A 376 49.51 36.42 9.93
N GLU A 377 50.42 35.53 10.32
CA GLU A 377 50.47 34.15 9.82
C GLU A 377 49.23 33.34 10.22
N ASP A 378 48.75 33.52 11.46
CA ASP A 378 47.52 32.90 11.93
C ASP A 378 46.28 33.43 11.17
N LEU A 379 46.26 34.73 10.84
CA LEU A 379 45.19 35.34 10.04
C LEU A 379 45.18 34.81 8.60
N ALA A 380 46.36 34.74 7.96
CA ALA A 380 46.51 34.21 6.61
C ALA A 380 46.07 32.73 6.54
N ARG A 381 46.39 31.95 7.58
CA ARG A 381 45.95 30.55 7.69
C ARG A 381 44.44 30.41 7.81
N ALA A 382 43.79 31.27 8.60
CA ALA A 382 42.34 31.29 8.73
C ALA A 382 41.66 31.67 7.40
N GLN A 383 42.18 32.69 6.71
CA GLN A 383 41.68 33.10 5.40
C GLN A 383 41.84 31.99 4.34
N ALA A 384 42.96 31.27 4.34
CA ALA A 384 43.17 30.12 3.45
C ALA A 384 42.15 29.00 3.68
N GLN A 385 41.75 28.75 4.93
CA GLN A 385 40.69 27.78 5.25
C GLN A 385 39.32 28.23 4.75
N GLU A 386 38.97 29.50 4.90
CA GLU A 386 37.71 30.05 4.36
C GLU A 386 37.65 29.95 2.83
N LEU A 387 38.75 30.29 2.14
CA LEU A 387 38.85 30.15 0.69
C LEU A 387 38.67 28.69 0.24
N ALA A 388 39.24 27.72 0.98
CA ALA A 388 39.07 26.30 0.67
C ALA A 388 37.60 25.85 0.77
N VAL A 389 36.87 26.32 1.80
CA VAL A 389 35.43 26.04 1.95
C VAL A 389 34.61 26.65 0.81
N LEU A 390 34.90 27.91 0.44
CA LEU A 390 34.23 28.57 -0.67
C LEU A 390 34.49 27.87 -2.01
N TRP A 391 35.72 27.42 -2.26
CA TRP A 391 36.07 26.64 -3.45
C TRP A 391 35.31 25.31 -3.53
N ALA A 392 35.20 24.60 -2.40
CA ALA A 392 34.42 23.36 -2.34
C ALA A 392 32.94 23.60 -2.65
N GLU A 393 32.36 24.68 -2.15
CA GLU A 393 30.95 25.02 -2.41
C GLU A 393 30.71 25.42 -3.87
N VAL A 394 31.65 26.15 -4.49
CA VAL A 394 31.61 26.46 -5.92
C VAL A 394 31.62 25.19 -6.76
N GLU A 395 32.52 24.24 -6.46
CA GLU A 395 32.62 22.99 -7.23
C GLU A 395 31.38 22.11 -7.01
N ARG A 396 30.83 22.06 -5.79
CA ARG A 396 29.59 21.35 -5.49
C ARG A 396 28.40 21.90 -6.30
N LEU A 397 28.27 23.22 -6.38
CA LEU A 397 27.21 23.89 -7.14
C LEU A 397 27.40 23.72 -8.66
N ARG A 398 28.64 23.70 -9.14
CA ARG A 398 28.98 23.39 -10.53
C ARG A 398 28.57 21.97 -10.91
N MET A 399 28.92 20.98 -10.09
CA MET A 399 28.61 19.57 -10.33
C MET A 399 27.10 19.28 -10.31
N LYS A 400 26.33 19.98 -9.47
CA LYS A 400 24.87 19.84 -9.41
C LYS A 400 24.16 20.33 -10.68
N ASN A 401 24.66 21.37 -11.33
CA ASN A 401 23.96 22.04 -12.43
C ASN A 401 24.53 21.74 -13.83
N PHE A 402 25.79 21.32 -13.94
CA PHE A 402 26.45 21.04 -15.21
C PHE A 402 27.36 19.80 -15.15
N PRO A 403 26.81 18.59 -14.94
CA PRO A 403 27.61 17.36 -14.83
C PRO A 403 28.42 17.05 -16.10
N ALA A 404 27.99 17.53 -17.28
CA ALA A 404 28.60 17.22 -18.57
C ALA A 404 29.77 18.15 -18.98
N LEU A 405 30.05 19.24 -18.26
CA LEU A 405 31.12 20.18 -18.64
C LEU A 405 32.53 19.59 -18.44
N ASN A 406 32.66 18.49 -17.68
CA ASN A 406 33.91 17.76 -17.54
C ASN A 406 34.23 16.85 -18.76
N LEU A 407 33.26 16.62 -19.66
CA LEU A 407 33.44 15.83 -20.89
C LEU A 407 33.86 16.67 -22.11
N LEU A 408 33.95 17.99 -21.97
CA LEU A 408 34.31 18.93 -23.05
C LEU A 408 35.78 19.36 -23.06
N LYS A 409 36.66 18.66 -22.32
CA LYS A 409 38.10 18.91 -22.42
C LYS A 409 38.71 18.09 -23.56
N HIS A 410 38.99 18.82 -24.65
CA HIS A 410 39.87 18.50 -25.78
C HIS A 410 39.37 17.49 -26.83
N ASN A 411 38.85 18.04 -27.94
CA ASN A 411 39.49 17.90 -29.25
C ASN A 411 39.86 19.29 -29.75
#